data_AF-A0A7X4YFG7-F1
#
_entry.id   AF-A0A7X4YFG7-F1
#
_cell.length_a   1.000
_cell.length_b   1.000
_cell.length_c   1.000
_cell.angle_alpha   90.00
_cell.angle_beta   90.00
_cell.angle_gamma   90.00
#
_symmetry.space_group_name_H-M   'P 1'
#
loop_
_entity.id
_entity.type
_entity.pdbx_description
1 polymer ?
#
loop_
_entity_poly.entity_id
_entity_poly.type
_entity_poly.pdbx_seq_one_letter_code
_entity_poly.pdbx_strand_id
1 'polypeptide(L)'
;MKGLGVPAFNEGSPAWHTGDFSNGLGVMINGIQHVVVIAKEYRFDRPKSEYTIKLEYVFYDVFGLDDDDLQEYGADGGFDSDASQGITAWWQLQFQHGYVPLITRIAFEREFTVPVPAAGAVRR
;
A
#
# COMPACT_ATOMS: atom_id res chain seq x y z
N MET A 1 1.03 2.42 -20.79
CA MET A 1 1.53 1.70 -19.59
C MET A 1 0.37 1.67 -18.61
N LYS A 2 -0.16 0.49 -18.28
CA LYS A 2 -1.21 0.34 -17.26
C LYS A 2 -0.59 0.70 -15.91
N GLY A 3 -1.35 1.42 -15.08
CA GLY A 3 -0.88 2.21 -13.95
C GLY A 3 0.04 1.48 -12.99
N LEU A 4 0.87 2.26 -12.31
CA LEU A 4 1.71 1.89 -11.17
C LEU A 4 0.88 1.53 -9.93
N GLY A 5 -0.31 0.93 -10.12
CA GLY A 5 -1.17 0.49 -9.02
C GLY A 5 -0.35 -0.41 -8.13
N VAL A 6 -0.03 0.09 -6.94
CA VAL A 6 0.68 -0.68 -5.93
C VAL A 6 -0.17 -1.93 -5.70
N PRO A 7 0.42 -3.15 -5.70
CA PRO A 7 -0.38 -4.36 -5.56
C PRO A 7 -1.22 -4.27 -4.28
N ALA A 8 -2.54 -4.36 -4.42
CA ALA A 8 -3.42 -4.61 -3.29
C ALA A 8 -3.06 -5.99 -2.73
N PHE A 9 -2.85 -6.09 -1.41
CA PHE A 9 -2.47 -7.35 -0.75
C PHE A 9 -3.67 -8.19 -0.31
N ASN A 10 -4.83 -7.97 -0.93
CA ASN A 10 -6.06 -8.63 -0.51
C ASN A 10 -6.09 -10.09 -0.95
N GLU A 11 -6.36 -10.98 -0.01
CA GLU A 11 -6.72 -12.37 -0.26
C GLU A 11 -8.24 -12.53 -0.40
N GLY A 12 -8.68 -13.36 -1.36
CA GLY A 12 -10.08 -13.67 -1.59
C GLY A 12 -10.67 -13.04 -2.85
N SER A 13 -12.00 -13.04 -2.96
CA SER A 13 -12.73 -12.57 -4.14
C SER A 13 -13.71 -11.44 -3.79
N PRO A 14 -13.60 -10.26 -4.44
CA PRO A 14 -14.62 -9.21 -4.33
C PRO A 14 -15.99 -9.71 -4.82
N ALA A 15 -16.03 -10.36 -5.99
CA ALA A 15 -17.27 -10.82 -6.62
C ALA A 15 -18.04 -11.87 -5.82
N TRP A 16 -17.35 -12.55 -4.90
CA TRP A 16 -17.93 -13.61 -4.07
C TRP A 16 -17.89 -13.28 -2.57
N HIS A 17 -17.43 -12.07 -2.21
CA HIS A 17 -17.23 -11.62 -0.83
C HIS A 17 -16.54 -12.68 0.05
N THR A 18 -15.33 -13.11 -0.34
CA THR A 18 -14.53 -14.08 0.43
C THR A 18 -13.21 -13.49 0.92
N GLY A 19 -12.60 -14.12 1.92
CA GLY A 19 -11.32 -13.67 2.48
C GLY A 19 -11.43 -12.27 3.09
N ASP A 20 -10.49 -11.40 2.74
CA ASP A 20 -10.43 -10.02 3.25
C ASP A 20 -11.65 -9.20 2.84
N PHE A 21 -12.32 -9.55 1.73
CA PHE A 21 -13.54 -8.89 1.27
C PHE A 21 -14.80 -9.27 2.07
N SER A 22 -14.70 -10.22 3.00
CA SER A 22 -15.83 -10.68 3.82
C SER A 22 -15.87 -10.07 5.22
N ASN A 23 -14.78 -9.44 5.68
CA ASN A 23 -14.64 -8.95 7.04
C ASN A 23 -14.13 -7.49 7.13
N GLY A 24 -14.18 -6.76 6.01
CA GLY A 24 -13.75 -5.36 5.94
C GLY A 24 -12.24 -5.15 5.82
N LEU A 25 -11.41 -6.20 5.97
CA LEU A 25 -9.97 -6.10 5.74
C LEU A 25 -9.64 -5.64 4.33
N GLY A 26 -10.45 -6.03 3.34
CA GLY A 26 -10.25 -5.65 1.94
C GLY A 26 -10.27 -4.14 1.72
N VAL A 27 -10.93 -3.36 2.58
CA VAL A 27 -10.87 -1.88 2.59
C VAL A 27 -9.66 -1.39 3.39
N MET A 28 -9.30 -2.11 4.46
CA MET A 28 -8.26 -1.70 5.40
C MET A 28 -6.81 -1.97 4.96
N ILE A 29 -6.59 -2.87 4.00
CA ILE A 29 -5.26 -3.23 3.51
C ILE A 29 -5.16 -3.12 1.97
N ASN A 30 -6.15 -2.46 1.35
CA ASN A 30 -6.34 -2.43 -0.11
C ASN A 30 -5.20 -1.74 -0.86
N GLY A 31 -4.42 -0.86 -0.21
CA GLY A 31 -3.34 -0.19 -0.94
C GLY A 31 -2.36 0.55 -0.06
N ILE A 32 -1.06 0.30 -0.27
CA ILE A 32 -0.04 1.22 0.23
C ILE A 32 -0.05 2.46 -0.66
N GLN A 33 -0.42 3.60 -0.10
CA GLN A 33 -0.46 4.87 -0.85
C GLN A 33 0.92 5.48 -1.03
N HIS A 34 1.82 5.29 -0.06
CA HIS A 34 3.16 5.86 -0.13
C HIS A 34 4.23 4.94 0.48
N VAL A 35 5.38 4.87 -0.19
CA VAL A 35 6.53 4.07 0.23
C VAL A 35 7.76 4.97 0.36
N VAL A 36 8.39 4.95 1.53
CA VAL A 36 9.72 5.51 1.73
C VAL A 36 10.73 4.37 1.82
N VAL A 37 11.81 4.46 1.05
CA VAL A 37 12.94 3.53 1.14
C VAL A 37 14.17 4.29 1.61
N ILE A 38 14.74 3.86 2.73
CA ILE A 38 15.88 4.52 3.37
C ILE A 38 17.08 3.56 3.34
N ALA A 39 18.21 3.99 2.77
CA ALA A 39 19.46 3.25 2.90
C ALA A 39 20.05 3.50 4.30
N LYS A 40 20.02 2.47 5.15
CA LYS A 40 20.50 2.53 6.54
C LYS A 40 22.00 2.29 6.62
N GLU A 41 22.48 1.31 5.87
CA GLU A 41 23.88 0.91 5.85
C GLU A 41 24.27 0.46 4.45
N TYR A 42 25.53 0.66 4.09
CA TYR A 42 26.12 0.16 2.85
C TYR A 42 27.58 -0.21 3.06
N ARG A 43 28.00 -1.34 2.51
CA ARG A 43 29.37 -1.85 2.57
C ARG A 43 29.78 -2.48 1.25
N PHE A 44 31.04 -2.30 0.89
CA PHE A 44 31.68 -3.04 -0.19
C PHE A 44 32.70 -4.05 0.38
N ASP A 45 32.53 -5.33 0.09
CA ASP A 45 33.49 -6.40 0.37
C ASP A 45 34.38 -6.59 -0.87
N ARG A 46 35.60 -6.01 -0.82
CA ARG A 46 36.59 -6.10 -1.91
C ARG A 46 37.01 -7.55 -2.20
N PRO A 47 37.41 -8.37 -1.21
CA PRO A 47 37.78 -9.77 -1.45
C PRO A 47 36.69 -10.58 -2.16
N LYS A 48 35.42 -10.37 -1.80
CA LYS A 48 34.29 -11.10 -2.41
C LYS A 48 33.75 -10.43 -3.67
N SER A 49 34.14 -9.19 -3.94
CA SER A 49 33.54 -8.36 -4.98
C SER A 49 32.01 -8.28 -4.84
N GLU A 50 31.54 -7.92 -3.64
CA GLU A 50 30.12 -7.84 -3.29
C GLU A 50 29.76 -6.53 -2.61
N TYR A 51 28.59 -5.98 -2.92
CA TYR A 51 27.97 -4.89 -2.19
C TYR A 51 26.89 -5.42 -1.25
N THR A 52 26.92 -4.99 0.00
CA THR A 52 25.83 -5.20 0.96
C THR A 52 25.15 -3.85 1.22
N ILE A 53 23.83 -3.82 1.20
CA ILE A 53 23.02 -2.65 1.57
C ILE A 53 21.87 -3.08 2.48
N LYS A 54 21.69 -2.35 3.58
CA LYS A 54 20.56 -2.50 4.48
C LYS A 54 19.55 -1.40 4.18
N LEU A 55 18.33 -1.78 3.80
CA LEU A 55 17.24 -0.87 3.46
C LEU A 55 16.14 -0.95 4.52
N GLU A 56 15.64 0.19 4.97
CA GLU A 56 14.38 0.32 5.71
C GLU A 56 13.28 0.69 4.72
N TYR A 57 12.20 -0.09 4.73
CA TYR A 57 10.99 0.17 3.97
C TYR A 57 9.94 0.67 4.95
N VAL A 58 9.38 1.85 4.66
CA VAL A 58 8.28 2.43 5.43
C VAL A 58 7.09 2.59 4.50
N PHE A 59 6.05 1.82 4.76
CA PHE A 59 4.79 1.86 4.04
C PHE A 59 3.79 2.68 4.81
N TYR A 60 3.15 3.61 4.11
CA TYR A 60 2.07 4.44 4.61
C TYR A 60 0.81 4.10 3.84
N ASP A 61 -0.26 3.90 4.59
CA ASP A 61 -1.60 3.82 4.06
C ASP A 61 -2.45 4.89 4.77
N VAL A 62 -3.21 5.63 3.98
CA VAL A 62 -4.14 6.63 4.49
C VAL A 62 -5.52 6.05 4.27
N PHE A 63 -6.22 5.82 5.37
CA PHE A 63 -7.62 5.38 5.36
C PHE A 63 -8.55 6.57 5.08
N GLY A 64 -8.18 7.36 4.07
CA GLY A 64 -8.99 8.42 3.50
C GLY A 64 -9.94 7.80 2.48
N LEU A 65 -11.17 8.29 2.45
CA LEU A 65 -12.07 8.02 1.33
C LEU A 65 -11.94 9.18 0.35
N ASP A 66 -12.17 8.92 -0.93
CA ASP A 66 -12.44 9.96 -1.92
C ASP A 66 -13.86 9.87 -2.46
N ASP A 67 -14.20 10.75 -3.42
CA ASP A 67 -15.54 10.78 -4.01
C ASP A 67 -15.82 9.52 -4.86
N ASP A 68 -14.78 8.90 -5.42
CA ASP A 68 -14.92 7.66 -6.20
C ASP A 68 -15.26 6.49 -5.27
N ASP A 69 -14.67 6.42 -4.07
CA ASP A 69 -15.04 5.45 -3.03
C ASP A 69 -16.51 5.58 -2.61
N LEU A 70 -17.00 6.82 -2.48
CA LEU A 70 -18.41 7.08 -2.16
C LEU A 70 -19.34 6.66 -3.31
N GLN A 71 -18.92 6.88 -4.56
CA GLN A 71 -19.67 6.49 -5.74
C GLN A 71 -19.72 4.97 -5.93
N GLU A 72 -18.65 4.25 -5.58
CA GLU A 72 -18.58 2.80 -5.78
C GLU A 72 -19.17 2.02 -4.60
N TYR A 73 -18.90 2.46 -3.37
CA TYR A 73 -19.21 1.68 -2.16
C TYR A 73 -20.14 2.39 -1.17
N GLY A 74 -20.39 3.69 -1.36
CA GLY A 74 -21.25 4.50 -0.49
C GLY A 74 -22.69 4.61 -0.97
N ALA A 75 -23.36 5.68 -0.54
CA ALA A 75 -24.77 5.94 -0.85
C ALA A 75 -25.07 6.06 -2.35
N ASP A 76 -24.06 6.41 -3.16
CA ASP A 76 -24.20 6.59 -4.61
C ASP A 76 -23.94 5.29 -5.40
N GLY A 77 -23.48 4.21 -4.75
CA GLY A 77 -23.19 2.90 -5.35
C GLY A 77 -24.42 2.03 -5.64
N GLY A 78 -25.63 2.53 -5.37
CA GLY A 78 -26.88 1.88 -5.76
C GLY A 78 -27.32 0.68 -4.89
N PHE A 79 -26.58 0.36 -3.83
CA PHE A 79 -26.93 -0.71 -2.88
C PHE A 79 -26.96 -0.19 -1.43
N ASP A 80 -28.17 -0.06 -0.88
CA ASP A 80 -28.35 0.27 0.54
C ASP A 80 -28.00 -0.94 1.42
N SER A 81 -26.93 -0.79 2.19
CA SER A 81 -26.37 -1.80 3.09
C SER A 81 -25.68 -1.13 4.28
N ASP A 82 -25.54 -1.83 5.40
CA ASP A 82 -24.80 -1.35 6.57
C ASP A 82 -23.37 -0.90 6.20
N ALA A 83 -22.73 -1.61 5.26
CA ALA A 83 -21.42 -1.25 4.73
C ALA A 83 -21.45 0.11 4.00
N SER A 84 -22.42 0.31 3.09
CA SER A 84 -22.56 1.58 2.36
C SER A 84 -22.86 2.77 3.28
N GLN A 85 -23.64 2.55 4.34
CA GLN A 85 -23.94 3.55 5.35
C GLN A 85 -22.69 3.88 6.17
N GLY A 86 -21.90 2.87 6.54
CA GLY A 86 -20.62 3.04 7.22
C GLY A 86 -19.60 3.84 6.40
N ILE A 87 -19.45 3.50 5.11
CA ILE A 87 -18.56 4.21 4.17
C ILE A 87 -19.02 5.66 3.98
N THR A 88 -20.32 5.88 3.78
CA THR A 88 -20.89 7.23 3.65
C THR A 88 -20.66 8.07 4.90
N ALA A 89 -20.91 7.50 6.09
CA ALA A 89 -20.69 8.21 7.36
C ALA A 89 -19.20 8.54 7.55
N TRP A 90 -18.29 7.62 7.19
CA TRP A 90 -16.85 7.87 7.26
C TRP A 90 -16.44 9.00 6.32
N TRP A 91 -16.92 8.99 5.07
CA TRP A 91 -16.64 10.07 4.11
C TRP A 91 -17.15 11.41 4.65
N GLN A 92 -18.36 11.47 5.22
CA GLN A 92 -18.90 12.70 5.81
C GLN A 92 -18.03 13.23 6.96
N LEU A 93 -17.52 12.35 7.83
CA LEU A 93 -16.61 12.77 8.90
C LEU A 93 -15.36 13.46 8.34
N GLN A 94 -14.79 12.95 7.25
CA GLN A 94 -13.60 13.52 6.63
C GLN A 94 -13.89 14.85 5.90
N PHE A 95 -14.88 14.87 5.02
CA PHE A 95 -15.12 16.00 4.12
C PHE A 95 -16.02 17.10 4.69
N GLN A 96 -16.97 16.76 5.56
CA GLN A 96 -17.91 17.72 6.14
C GLN A 96 -17.53 18.16 7.55
N HIS A 97 -16.83 17.31 8.29
CA HIS A 97 -16.44 17.57 9.68
C HIS A 97 -14.93 17.73 9.91
N GLY A 98 -14.11 17.55 8.87
CA GLY A 98 -12.67 17.79 8.92
C GLY A 98 -11.88 16.77 9.76
N TYR A 99 -12.41 15.56 9.95
CA TYR A 99 -11.68 14.51 10.64
C TYR A 99 -10.49 14.06 9.78
N VAL A 100 -9.30 14.09 10.38
CA VAL A 100 -8.08 13.65 9.70
C VAL A 100 -8.16 12.13 9.50
N PRO A 101 -7.92 11.62 8.27
CA PRO A 101 -7.87 10.18 8.03
C PRO A 101 -6.85 9.48 8.93
N LEU A 102 -7.15 8.25 9.32
CA LEU A 102 -6.17 7.43 10.02
C LEU A 102 -5.04 7.09 9.04
N ILE A 103 -3.80 7.37 9.45
CA ILE A 103 -2.61 6.96 8.71
C ILE A 103 -2.00 5.78 9.44
N THR A 104 -1.95 4.61 8.79
CA THR A 104 -1.18 3.48 9.31
C THR A 104 0.22 3.48 8.71
N ARG A 105 1.15 2.94 9.50
CA ARG A 105 2.56 2.84 9.13
C ARG A 105 3.07 1.45 9.44
N ILE A 106 3.61 0.78 8.43
CA ILE A 106 4.35 -0.47 8.58
C ILE A 106 5.80 -0.20 8.21
N ALA A 107 6.74 -0.56 9.08
CA ALA A 107 8.17 -0.39 8.82
C ALA A 107 8.91 -1.71 9.04
N PHE A 108 9.76 -2.07 8.09
CA PHE A 108 10.64 -3.23 8.22
C PHE A 108 11.97 -3.01 7.51
N GLU A 109 13.00 -3.71 7.96
CA GLU A 109 14.33 -3.65 7.38
C GLU A 109 14.64 -4.93 6.62
N ARG A 110 15.37 -4.81 5.51
CA ARG A 110 15.91 -5.95 4.78
C ARG A 110 17.32 -5.66 4.29
N GLU A 111 18.17 -6.66 4.41
CA GLU A 111 19.53 -6.62 3.89
C GLU A 111 19.60 -7.33 2.54
N PHE A 112 20.34 -6.74 1.61
CA PHE A 112 20.63 -7.29 0.30
C PHE A 112 22.14 -7.36 0.12
N THR A 113 22.62 -8.49 -0.39
CA THR A 113 24.00 -8.64 -0.86
C THR A 113 23.95 -8.97 -2.35
N VAL A 114 24.66 -8.17 -3.16
CA VAL A 114 24.70 -8.31 -4.61
C VAL A 114 26.15 -8.32 -5.09
N PRO A 115 26.52 -9.18 -6.06
CA PRO A 115 27.86 -9.20 -6.62
C PRO A 115 28.10 -7.94 -7.46
N VAL A 116 29.37 -7.52 -7.58
CA VAL A 116 29.78 -6.46 -8.50
C VAL A 116 29.47 -6.90 -9.93
N PRO A 117 28.74 -6.10 -10.73
CA PRO A 117 28.50 -6.41 -12.13
C PRO A 117 29.82 -6.58 -12.89
N ALA A 118 29.94 -7.62 -13.71
CA ALA A 118 31.09 -7.82 -14.57
C ALA A 118 31.29 -6.58 -15.47
N ALA A 119 32.55 -6.17 -15.68
CA ALA A 119 32.89 -5.03 -16.53
C ALA A 119 32.27 -5.24 -17.94
N GLY A 120 31.30 -4.39 -18.30
CA GLY A 120 30.55 -4.46 -19.57
C GLY A 120 29.05 -4.76 -19.44
N ALA A 121 28.56 -5.15 -18.26
CA ALA A 121 27.14 -5.47 -18.04
C ALA A 121 26.24 -4.23 -17.86
N VAL A 122 26.81 -3.02 -17.72
CA VAL A 122 26.05 -1.77 -17.58
C VAL A 122 25.67 -1.25 -18.98
N ARG A 123 24.72 -1.93 -19.62
CA ARG A 123 23.93 -1.39 -20.73
C ARG A 123 22.51 -1.92 -20.63
N ARG A 124 21.65 -1.19 -19.93
CA ARG A 124 20.25 -0.88 -20.26
C ARG A 124 19.63 -0.03 -19.17
#